data_AF-A0A537SB38-F1
#
_entry.id   AF-A0A537SB38-F1
#
_cell.length_a   1.000
_cell.length_b   1.000
_cell.length_c   1.000
_cell.angle_alpha   90.00
_cell.angle_beta   90.00
_cell.angle_gamma   90.00
#
_symmetry.space_group_name_H-M   'P 1'
#
loop_
_entity.id
_entity.type
_entity.pdbx_description
1 polymer ?
#
loop_
_entity_poly.entity_id
_entity_poly.type
_entity_poly.pdbx_seq_one_letter_code
_entity_poly.pdbx_strand_id
1 'polypeptide(L)' 'MIFRILEDQFAQKTRESKAADHRFMELALMLGRRGQGRTWPNPAVGAVVVKDGVIVGRGWTQPGGRPHAESEALTRAGEA' A
#
# COMPACT_ATOMS: atom_id res chain seq x y z
N MET A 1 4.40 -13.57 -35.49
CA MET A 1 5.07 -12.34 -35.03
C MET A 1 4.19 -11.51 -34.09
N ILE A 2 2.90 -11.30 -34.36
CA ILE A 2 2.01 -10.49 -33.50
C ILE A 2 1.72 -11.11 -32.12
N PHE A 3 1.54 -12.44 -32.05
CA PHE A 3 1.30 -13.15 -30.78
C PHE A 3 2.47 -13.01 -29.78
N ARG A 4 3.70 -13.12 -30.27
CA ARG A 4 4.93 -12.94 -29.47
C ARG A 4 5.03 -11.54 -28.87
N ILE A 5 4.69 -10.52 -29.66
CA ILE A 5 4.73 -9.11 -29.20
C ILE A 5 3.71 -8.88 -28.07
N LEU A 6 2.50 -9.43 -28.21
CA LEU A 6 1.46 -9.32 -27.18
C LEU A 6 1.86 -10.02 -25.88
N GLU A 7 2.48 -11.21 -25.97
CA GLU A 7 3.01 -11.94 -24.81
C GLU A 7 4.09 -11.13 -24.09
N ASP A 8 5.04 -10.57 -24.83
CA ASP A 8 6.13 -9.76 -24.27
C ASP A 8 5.61 -8.48 -23.60
N GLN A 9 4.64 -7.80 -24.24
CA GLN A 9 3.97 -6.62 -23.68
C GLN A 9 3.24 -6.94 -22.38
N PHE A 10 2.51 -8.07 -22.32
CA PHE A 10 1.81 -8.50 -21.12
C PHE A 10 2.79 -8.85 -19.99
N ALA A 11 3.87 -9.55 -20.31
CA ALA A 11 4.91 -9.90 -19.35
C ALA A 11 5.64 -8.65 -18.80
N GLN A 12 5.85 -7.64 -19.65
CA GLN A 12 6.41 -6.36 -19.22
C GLN A 12 5.46 -5.62 -18.28
N LYS A 13 4.19 -5.46 -18.66
CA LYS A 13 3.18 -4.81 -17.83
C LYS A 13 3.03 -5.49 -16.45
N THR A 14 3.07 -6.81 -16.42
CA THR A 14 3.03 -7.59 -15.18
C THR A 14 4.25 -7.31 -14.29
N ARG A 15 5.45 -7.25 -14.88
CA ARG A 15 6.68 -6.91 -14.15
C ARG A 15 6.64 -5.50 -13.59
N GLU A 16 6.18 -4.54 -14.36
CA GLU A 16 6.01 -3.14 -13.93
C GLU A 16 5.01 -3.02 -12.77
N SER A 17 3.85 -3.69 -12.87
CA SER A 17 2.86 -3.75 -11.79
C SER A 17 3.48 -4.34 -10.51
N LYS A 18 4.18 -5.47 -10.62
CA LYS A 18 4.81 -6.12 -9.46
C LYS A 18 5.88 -5.23 -8.82
N ALA A 19 6.67 -4.52 -9.62
CA ALA A 19 7.66 -3.57 -9.11
C ALA A 19 6.98 -2.39 -8.38
N ALA A 20 5.84 -1.90 -8.90
CA ALA A 20 5.04 -0.88 -8.23
C ALA A 20 4.47 -1.40 -6.89
N ASP A 21 3.90 -2.60 -6.87
CA ASP A 21 3.36 -3.25 -5.66
C ASP A 21 4.42 -3.38 -4.56
N HIS A 22 5.64 -3.80 -4.92
CA HIS A 22 6.75 -3.86 -3.97
C HIS A 22 7.08 -2.49 -3.37
N ARG A 23 7.15 -1.43 -4.19
CA ARG A 23 7.42 -0.07 -3.72
C ARG A 23 6.32 0.44 -2.78
N PHE A 24 5.05 0.19 -3.11
CA PHE A 24 3.93 0.58 -2.25
C PHE A 24 3.90 -0.20 -0.93
N MET A 25 4.21 -1.50 -0.98
CA MET A 25 4.31 -2.34 0.21
C MET A 25 5.47 -1.93 1.12
N GLU A 26 6.63 -1.57 0.56
CA GLU A 26 7.75 -1.01 1.32
C GLU A 26 7.33 0.25 2.09
N LEU A 27 6.59 1.15 1.44
CA LEU A 27 6.04 2.33 2.11
C LEU A 27 5.04 1.97 3.21
N ALA A 28 4.14 1.02 2.97
CA ALA A 28 3.18 0.55 3.97
C ALA A 28 3.89 -0.02 5.21
N LEU A 29 4.95 -0.83 5.01
CA LEU A 29 5.78 -1.33 6.11
C LEU A 29 6.48 -0.20 6.87
N MET A 30 7.01 0.81 6.16
CA MET A 30 7.60 1.99 6.79
C MET A 30 6.59 2.80 7.63
N LEU A 31 5.34 2.91 7.18
CA LEU A 31 4.26 3.53 7.95
C LEU A 31 3.95 2.69 9.20
N GLY A 32 3.84 1.37 9.08
CA GLY A 32 3.57 0.47 10.19
C GLY A 32 4.64 0.51 11.28
N ARG A 33 5.93 0.69 10.91
CA ARG A 33 7.04 0.86 11.85
C ARG A 33 6.82 2.01 12.85
N ARG A 34 6.03 3.04 12.50
CA ARG A 34 5.70 4.17 13.39
C ARG A 34 4.89 3.75 14.62
N GLY A 35 4.13 2.65 14.54
CA GLY A 35 3.31 2.13 15.62
C GLY A 35 4.02 1.13 16.54
N GLN A 36 5.26 0.72 16.22
CA GLN A 36 5.94 -0.33 16.98
C GLN A 36 6.09 0.05 18.46
N GLY A 37 5.71 -0.90 19.34
CA GLY A 37 5.72 -0.71 20.79
C GLY A 37 4.61 0.19 21.34
N ARG A 38 3.73 0.73 20.49
CA ARG A 38 2.70 1.72 20.90
C ARG A 38 1.27 1.26 20.67
N THR A 39 1.07 0.19 19.90
CA THR A 39 -0.26 -0.23 19.41
C THR A 39 -0.89 -1.38 20.20
N TRP A 40 -0.24 -1.87 21.26
CA TRP A 40 -0.77 -2.97 22.08
C TRP A 40 -2.22 -2.70 22.49
N PRO A 41 -3.14 -3.71 22.42
CA PRO A 41 -2.90 -5.13 22.13
C PRO A 41 -2.81 -5.49 20.64
N ASN A 42 -2.88 -4.51 19.74
CA ASN A 42 -2.94 -4.74 18.29
C ASN A 42 -1.57 -4.62 17.63
N PRO A 43 -1.37 -5.26 16.46
CA PRO A 43 -0.12 -5.12 15.72
C PRO A 43 0.09 -3.70 15.18
N ALA A 44 1.35 -3.36 14.98
CA ALA A 44 1.75 -2.17 14.26
C ALA A 44 1.59 -2.43 12.75
N VAL A 45 0.55 -1.86 12.15
CA VAL A 45 0.19 -2.03 10.73
C VAL A 45 0.34 -0.69 10.03
N GLY A 46 0.75 -0.69 8.77
CA GLY A 46 0.66 0.46 7.88
C GLY A 46 -0.10 0.10 6.60
N ALA A 47 -0.78 1.08 6.02
CA ALA A 47 -1.63 0.91 4.86
C ALA A 47 -1.49 2.10 3.91
N VAL A 48 -1.62 1.83 2.61
CA VAL A 48 -1.64 2.85 1.55
C VAL A 48 -2.80 2.55 0.60
N VAL A 49 -3.46 3.59 0.11
CA VAL A 49 -4.49 3.52 -0.93
C VAL A 49 -3.91 4.17 -2.17
N VAL A 50 -3.90 3.45 -3.28
CA VAL A 50 -3.30 3.88 -4.55
C VAL A 50 -4.36 3.90 -5.64
N LYS A 51 -4.44 5.00 -6.39
CA LYS A 51 -5.30 5.17 -7.56
C LYS A 51 -4.48 5.74 -8.70
N ASP A 52 -4.55 5.12 -9.87
CA ASP A 52 -3.82 5.53 -11.07
C ASP A 52 -2.31 5.74 -10.83
N GLY A 53 -1.71 4.87 -10.00
CA GLY A 53 -0.29 4.93 -9.63
C GLY A 53 0.06 6.00 -8.58
N VAL A 54 -0.92 6.76 -8.09
CA VAL A 54 -0.74 7.83 -7.10
C VAL A 54 -1.29 7.39 -5.74
N ILE A 55 -0.52 7.62 -4.68
CA ILE A 55 -0.99 7.36 -3.32
C ILE A 55 -1.98 8.46 -2.91
N VAL A 56 -3.25 8.08 -2.76
CA VAL A 56 -4.32 8.98 -2.33
C VAL A 56 -4.59 8.90 -0.83
N GLY A 57 -4.22 7.80 -0.17
CA GLY A 57 -4.41 7.60 1.27
C GLY A 57 -3.23 6.89 1.92
N ARG A 58 -2.91 7.24 3.17
CA ARG A 58 -1.83 6.62 3.96
C ARG A 58 -2.19 6.54 5.42
N GLY A 59 -2.08 5.37 6.05
CA GLY A 59 -2.41 5.18 7.45
C GLY A 59 -1.44 4.24 8.17
N TRP A 60 -1.45 4.33 9.50
CA TRP A 60 -0.82 3.35 10.39
C TRP A 60 -1.67 3.20 11.65
N THR A 61 -1.58 2.05 12.31
CA THR A 61 -2.31 1.80 13.57
C THR A 61 -1.87 2.81 14.62
N GLN A 62 -2.83 3.51 15.22
CA GLN A 62 -2.55 4.56 16.20
C GLN A 62 -2.26 3.97 17.60
N PRO A 63 -1.69 4.76 18.53
CA PRO A 63 -1.42 4.31 19.90
C PRO A 63 -2.67 3.73 20.58
N GLY A 64 -2.50 2.66 21.35
CA GLY A 64 -3.63 1.88 21.92
C GLY A 64 -4.32 0.94 20.92
N GLY A 65 -3.84 0.89 19.67
CA GLY A 65 -4.23 -0.10 18.68
C GLY A 65 -5.46 0.27 17.85
N ARG A 66 -6.00 1.48 18.02
CA ARG A 66 -7.08 2.06 17.22
C ARG A 66 -6.87 3.58 17.06
N PRO A 67 -7.32 4.18 15.95
CA PRO A 67 -7.86 3.53 14.75
C PRO A 67 -6.83 2.64 14.02
N HIS A 68 -7.34 1.71 13.22
CA HIS A 68 -6.53 0.83 12.37
C HIS A 68 -5.91 1.59 11.19
N ALA A 69 -4.84 1.03 10.63
CA ALA A 69 -4.13 1.64 9.52
C ALA A 69 -5.02 1.85 8.30
N GLU A 70 -5.88 0.88 7.98
CA GLU A 70 -6.81 0.92 6.85
C GLU A 70 -7.85 2.02 7.03
N SER A 71 -8.43 2.15 8.24
CA SER A 71 -9.38 3.23 8.55
C SER A 71 -8.75 4.60 8.33
N GLU A 72 -7.54 4.82 8.86
CA GLU A 72 -6.80 6.06 8.65
C GLU A 72 -6.47 6.32 7.16
N ALA A 73 -6.07 5.28 6.42
CA ALA A 73 -5.73 5.40 5.01
C ALA A 73 -6.96 5.74 4.16
N LEU A 74 -8.11 5.10 4.41
CA LEU A 74 -9.38 5.36 3.74
C LEU A 74 -9.93 6.75 4.07
N THR A 75 -9.92 7.14 5.35
CA THR A 75 -10.35 8.50 5.75
C THR A 75 -9.54 9.58 5.05
N ARG A 76 -8.22 9.38 4.87
CA ARG A 76 -7.36 10.32 4.16
C ARG A 76 -7.51 10.26 2.64
N ALA A 77 -7.85 9.09 2.08
CA ALA A 77 -8.15 8.94 0.67
C ALA A 77 -9.44 9.69 0.28
N GLY A 78 -10.46 9.67 1.14
CA GLY A 78 -11.76 10.24 0.82
C GLY A 78 -12.33 9.63 -0.47
N GLU A 79 -12.86 10.50 -1.34
CA GLU A 79 -13.45 10.13 -2.63
C GLU A 79 -12.45 10.10 -3.80
N ALA A 80 -11.15 10.16 -3.49
CA ALA A 80 -10.10 10.36 -4.48
C ALA A 80 -10.06 9.33 -5.60
#